data_AF-D3MQI7-F1
#
_entry.id   AF-D3MQI7-F1
#
_cell.length_a   1.000
_cell.length_b   1.000
_cell.length_c   1.000
_cell.angle_alpha   90.00
_cell.angle_beta   90.00
_cell.angle_gamma   90.00
#
_symmetry.space_group_name_H-M   'P 1'
#
loop_
_entity.id
_entity.type
_entity.pdbx_description
1 polymer ?
#
loop_
_entity_poly.entity_id
_entity_poly.type
_entity_poly.pdbx_seq_one_letter_code
_entity_poly.pdbx_strand_id
1 'polypeptide(L)'
;MKLNKKVIIRYKNDIAYIYVYNSRKHVFISKSLLEQIIYASEIGLTINEFLEFFKKDDRTYVGEVLDILKKIEYIYEKSLHAENMIDTIYLKLTNACNLRCSHCITNSGEKVKEELGLYSILDFIDKLKEIKVNKLIITGGEPLMKKDFNYITEYLRKKFKYSTIILSTNSLLIDENNINFIKMYDKVEISIDGVDEESCSKIRGEGVFEKVLEKIDLLQKNGYESIGLSMVFGEKNKAMKDDFLKLNKKLKTTPLCRSFEFIGRGNTNYNDFYKQKYTLPLYTTQIYCQDDIIDSRKISSCACGIYKNMLFIDESGDAYPCHKYSTIDLYKMFNIRDIKASSDIIFNIQKMDEFEKIITFKGTKCEKCDVNVFCWSCPAIFEVAKKSDKINLWCDRMKNPLNKIVWRAI
;
A
#
# COMPACT_ATOMS: atom_id res chain seq x y z
N MET A 1 -21.02 -23.44 10.10
CA MET A 1 -19.95 -22.49 9.73
C MET A 1 -19.77 -22.55 8.23
N LYS A 2 -19.36 -21.46 7.57
CA LYS A 2 -19.11 -21.44 6.12
C LYS A 2 -17.68 -21.01 5.85
N LEU A 3 -17.10 -21.56 4.77
CA LEU A 3 -15.75 -21.25 4.33
C LEU A 3 -15.75 -20.31 3.12
N ASN A 4 -14.81 -19.37 3.14
CA ASN A 4 -14.50 -18.53 2.00
C ASN A 4 -13.81 -19.36 0.90
N LYS A 5 -14.38 -19.34 -0.30
CA LYS A 5 -13.85 -20.08 -1.46
C LYS A 5 -12.73 -19.32 -2.20
N LYS A 6 -12.61 -18.01 -2.00
CA LYS A 6 -11.55 -17.18 -2.62
C LYS A 6 -10.27 -17.25 -1.78
N VAL A 7 -9.62 -18.41 -1.80
CA VAL A 7 -8.41 -18.69 -1.02
C VAL A 7 -7.35 -19.46 -1.81
N ILE A 8 -6.11 -19.40 -1.33
CA ILE A 8 -5.03 -20.33 -1.64
C ILE A 8 -4.79 -21.18 -0.39
N ILE A 9 -4.87 -22.49 -0.53
CA ILE A 9 -4.45 -23.44 0.49
C ILE A 9 -3.28 -24.24 -0.08
N ARG A 10 -2.22 -24.39 0.72
CA ARG A 10 -1.08 -25.25 0.40
C ARG A 10 -0.74 -26.10 1.61
N TYR A 11 -0.18 -27.27 1.33
CA TYR A 11 0.20 -28.27 2.32
C TYR A 11 1.67 -28.65 2.12
N LYS A 12 2.38 -28.85 3.23
CA LYS A 12 3.68 -29.52 3.23
C LYS A 12 3.89 -30.18 4.58
N ASN A 13 4.14 -31.50 4.56
CA ASN A 13 4.18 -32.32 5.77
C ASN A 13 2.88 -32.13 6.58
N ASP A 14 3.00 -31.87 7.89
CA ASP A 14 1.87 -31.68 8.80
C ASP A 14 1.38 -30.23 8.91
N ILE A 15 1.91 -29.32 8.07
CA ILE A 15 1.57 -27.90 8.07
C ILE A 15 0.78 -27.55 6.81
N ALA A 16 -0.26 -26.75 7.00
CA ALA A 16 -0.95 -26.04 5.94
C ALA A 16 -0.83 -24.54 6.15
N TYR A 17 -0.86 -23.77 5.07
CA TYR A 17 -1.20 -22.35 5.17
C TYR A 17 -2.43 -22.04 4.33
N ILE A 18 -3.19 -21.07 4.82
CA ILE A 18 -4.36 -20.52 4.17
C ILE A 18 -4.06 -19.06 3.89
N TYR A 19 -4.19 -18.63 2.64
CA TYR A 19 -4.17 -17.23 2.25
C TYR A 19 -5.53 -16.84 1.67
N VAL A 20 -6.12 -15.78 2.20
CA VAL A 20 -7.44 -15.30 1.77
C VAL A 20 -7.26 -14.11 0.84
N TYR A 21 -7.74 -14.21 -0.40
CA TYR A 21 -7.55 -13.14 -1.40
C TYR A 21 -8.18 -11.82 -0.95
N ASN A 22 -9.32 -11.86 -0.26
CA ASN A 22 -10.04 -10.66 0.15
C ASN A 22 -9.31 -9.87 1.24
N SER A 23 -8.85 -10.55 2.29
CA SER A 23 -8.18 -9.90 3.42
C SER A 23 -6.69 -9.70 3.20
N ARG A 24 -6.11 -10.39 2.20
CA ARG A 24 -4.65 -10.43 1.90
C ARG A 24 -3.81 -10.97 3.06
N LYS A 25 -4.45 -11.64 4.01
CA LYS A 25 -3.81 -12.24 5.19
C LYS A 25 -3.62 -13.72 4.94
N HIS A 26 -2.62 -14.28 5.63
CA HIS A 26 -2.40 -15.70 5.71
C HIS A 26 -2.36 -16.15 7.17
N VAL A 27 -2.55 -17.45 7.36
CA VAL A 27 -2.31 -18.13 8.63
C VAL A 27 -1.75 -19.51 8.36
N PHE A 28 -0.86 -19.96 9.24
CA PHE A 28 -0.40 -21.34 9.27
C PHE A 28 -1.21 -22.13 10.29
N ILE A 29 -1.55 -23.37 9.95
CA ILE A 29 -2.39 -24.25 10.75
C ILE A 29 -1.92 -25.69 10.54
N SER A 30 -2.15 -26.58 11.51
CA SER A 30 -1.88 -28.00 11.29
C SER A 30 -2.81 -28.54 10.19
N LYS A 31 -2.26 -29.42 9.35
CA LYS A 31 -3.01 -30.06 8.27
C LYS A 31 -4.25 -30.78 8.81
N SER A 32 -4.08 -31.54 9.90
CA SER A 32 -5.18 -32.30 10.52
C SER A 32 -6.33 -31.41 10.99
N LEU A 33 -6.02 -30.28 11.66
CA LEU A 33 -7.08 -29.37 12.13
C LEU A 33 -7.79 -28.69 10.96
N LEU A 34 -7.06 -28.31 9.89
CA LEU A 34 -7.69 -27.72 8.71
C LEU A 34 -8.63 -28.71 8.02
N GLU A 35 -8.23 -29.97 7.86
CA GLU A 35 -9.09 -31.02 7.28
C GLU A 35 -10.36 -31.23 8.11
N GLN A 36 -10.26 -31.21 9.44
CA GLN A 36 -11.42 -31.27 10.35
C GLN A 36 -12.36 -30.06 10.19
N ILE A 37 -11.81 -28.84 10.06
CA ILE A 37 -12.60 -27.61 9.84
C ILE A 37 -13.31 -27.66 8.49
N ILE A 38 -12.63 -28.14 7.44
CA ILE A 38 -13.22 -28.29 6.10
C ILE A 38 -14.39 -29.27 6.16
N TYR A 39 -14.17 -30.44 6.74
CA TYR A 39 -15.21 -31.44 6.91
C TYR A 39 -16.40 -30.91 7.72
N ALA A 40 -16.14 -30.25 8.86
CA ALA A 40 -17.18 -29.66 9.69
C ALA A 40 -18.04 -28.63 8.93
N SER A 41 -17.43 -27.84 8.04
CA SER A 41 -18.17 -26.93 7.16
C SER A 41 -19.01 -27.66 6.12
N GLU A 42 -18.57 -28.81 5.59
CA GLU A 42 -19.29 -29.59 4.59
C GLU A 42 -20.56 -30.24 5.17
N ILE A 43 -20.47 -30.74 6.40
CA ILE A 43 -21.61 -31.32 7.13
C ILE A 43 -22.47 -30.26 7.86
N GLY A 44 -22.11 -28.98 7.76
CA GLY A 44 -22.94 -27.85 8.22
C GLY A 44 -22.83 -27.49 9.70
N LEU A 45 -21.85 -28.02 10.45
CA LEU A 45 -21.69 -27.73 11.88
C LEU A 45 -21.44 -26.24 12.14
N THR A 46 -22.09 -25.68 13.16
CA THR A 46 -21.76 -24.39 13.76
C THR A 46 -20.38 -24.42 14.43
N ILE A 47 -19.84 -23.25 14.77
CA ILE A 47 -18.55 -23.18 15.47
C ILE A 47 -18.65 -23.81 16.86
N ASN A 48 -19.77 -23.60 17.55
CA ASN A 48 -20.01 -24.17 18.87
C ASN A 48 -20.10 -25.70 18.82
N GLU A 49 -20.88 -26.25 17.88
CA GLU A 49 -20.98 -27.71 17.71
C GLU A 49 -19.62 -28.34 17.34
N PHE A 50 -18.82 -27.66 16.51
CA PHE A 50 -17.47 -28.14 16.17
C PHE A 50 -16.55 -28.17 17.39
N LEU A 51 -16.61 -27.18 18.28
CA LEU A 51 -15.81 -27.13 19.50
C LEU A 51 -16.19 -28.24 20.50
N GLU A 52 -17.42 -28.76 20.46
CA GLU A 52 -17.85 -29.82 21.37
C GLU A 52 -17.09 -31.13 21.18
N PHE A 53 -16.56 -31.40 19.97
CA PHE A 53 -15.75 -32.58 19.64
C PHE A 53 -14.35 -32.59 20.28
N PHE A 54 -13.89 -31.45 20.81
CA PHE A 54 -12.58 -31.33 21.44
C PHE A 54 -12.66 -31.46 22.96
N LYS A 55 -11.60 -31.98 23.58
CA LYS A 55 -11.46 -31.99 25.04
C LYS A 55 -11.31 -30.57 25.56
N LYS A 56 -11.60 -30.36 26.85
CA LYS A 56 -11.62 -29.02 27.47
C LYS A 56 -10.33 -28.22 27.23
N ASP A 57 -9.16 -28.87 27.31
CA ASP A 57 -7.86 -28.22 27.13
C ASP A 57 -7.59 -27.85 25.66
N ASP A 58 -8.06 -28.68 24.71
CA ASP A 58 -7.91 -28.44 23.26
C ASP A 58 -8.91 -27.38 22.76
N ARG A 59 -10.09 -27.26 23.39
CA ARG A 59 -11.13 -26.29 23.01
C ARG A 59 -10.61 -24.85 23.02
N THR A 60 -9.79 -24.48 24.00
CA THR A 60 -9.23 -23.12 24.08
C THR A 60 -8.34 -22.85 22.87
N TYR A 61 -7.39 -23.74 22.58
CA TYR A 61 -6.49 -23.61 21.43
C TYR A 61 -7.25 -23.57 20.10
N VAL A 62 -8.19 -24.51 19.89
CA VAL A 62 -8.99 -24.54 18.66
C VAL A 62 -9.87 -23.29 18.54
N GLY A 63 -10.42 -22.79 19.65
CA GLY A 63 -11.16 -21.54 19.69
C GLY A 63 -10.34 -20.34 19.22
N GLU A 64 -9.10 -20.20 19.71
CA GLU A 64 -8.18 -19.15 19.28
C GLU A 64 -7.85 -19.25 17.78
N VAL A 65 -7.63 -20.47 17.27
CA VAL A 65 -7.41 -20.70 15.83
C VAL A 65 -8.64 -20.27 15.02
N LEU A 66 -9.85 -20.63 15.44
CA LEU A 66 -11.09 -20.23 14.76
C LEU A 66 -11.26 -18.71 14.78
N ASP A 67 -10.90 -18.02 15.87
CA ASP A 67 -10.94 -16.56 15.92
C ASP A 67 -9.93 -15.91 14.98
N ILE A 68 -8.74 -16.49 14.81
CA ILE A 68 -7.78 -16.05 13.78
C ILE A 68 -8.37 -16.27 12.38
N LEU A 69 -8.98 -17.43 12.12
CA LEU A 69 -9.60 -17.75 10.84
C LEU A 69 -10.78 -16.81 10.52
N LYS A 70 -11.55 -16.37 11.52
CA LYS A 70 -12.55 -15.29 11.38
C LYS A 70 -11.89 -13.96 11.02
N LYS A 71 -10.84 -13.56 11.74
CA LYS A 71 -10.11 -12.29 11.52
C LYS A 71 -9.44 -12.17 10.14
N ILE A 72 -9.09 -13.29 9.52
CA ILE A 72 -8.58 -13.32 8.14
C ILE A 72 -9.68 -13.53 7.09
N GLU A 73 -10.96 -13.58 7.49
CA GLU A 73 -12.12 -13.80 6.62
C GLU A 73 -12.14 -15.19 5.93
N TYR A 74 -11.58 -16.23 6.58
CA TYR A 74 -11.68 -17.60 6.08
C TYR A 74 -12.99 -18.27 6.49
N ILE A 75 -13.44 -18.11 7.73
CA ILE A 75 -14.71 -18.66 8.26
C ILE A 75 -15.67 -17.57 8.70
N TYR A 76 -16.97 -17.84 8.54
CA TYR A 76 -18.07 -16.98 8.99
C TYR A 76 -19.33 -17.79 9.32
N GLU A 77 -20.14 -17.30 10.27
CA GLU A 77 -21.39 -17.96 10.72
C GLU A 77 -22.64 -17.41 10.04
N LYS A 78 -22.64 -16.11 9.70
CA LYS A 78 -23.67 -15.44 8.88
C LYS A 78 -22.99 -14.81 7.68
N SER A 79 -23.72 -14.66 6.57
CA SER A 79 -23.21 -13.94 5.39
C SER A 79 -22.74 -12.56 5.85
N LEU A 80 -21.44 -12.30 5.75
CA LEU A 80 -20.90 -10.96 5.91
C LEU A 80 -21.58 -10.08 4.86
N HIS A 81 -22.46 -9.18 5.30
CA HIS A 81 -22.61 -7.92 4.59
C HIS A 81 -21.25 -7.25 4.72
N ALA A 82 -20.40 -7.40 3.70
CA ALA A 82 -19.19 -6.61 3.63
C ALA A 82 -19.63 -5.15 3.60
N GLU A 83 -19.39 -4.39 4.67
CA GLU A 83 -19.45 -2.93 4.58
C GLU A 83 -18.61 -2.53 3.37
N ASN A 84 -19.20 -1.74 2.48
CA ASN A 84 -18.46 -1.15 1.37
C ASN A 84 -17.40 -0.22 1.96
N MET A 85 -16.18 -0.74 2.10
CA MET A 85 -15.07 -0.06 2.74
C MET A 85 -13.92 0.07 1.76
N ILE A 86 -13.36 1.28 1.68
CA ILE A 86 -12.09 1.55 1.03
C ILE A 86 -11.13 1.99 2.14
N ASP A 87 -10.04 1.26 2.35
CA ASP A 87 -9.10 1.61 3.41
C ASP A 87 -8.36 2.91 3.11
N THR A 88 -7.84 3.09 1.89
CA THR A 88 -7.03 4.26 1.55
C THR A 88 -7.38 4.79 0.15
N ILE A 89 -7.71 6.07 0.06
CA ILE A 89 -7.82 6.79 -1.22
C ILE A 89 -6.67 7.79 -1.33
N TYR A 90 -5.88 7.69 -2.38
CA TYR A 90 -4.93 8.73 -2.77
C TYR A 90 -5.61 9.64 -3.79
N LEU A 91 -5.64 10.93 -3.53
CA LEU A 91 -6.18 11.93 -4.43
C LEU A 91 -5.07 12.90 -4.84
N LYS A 92 -4.59 12.74 -6.08
CA LYS A 92 -3.63 13.65 -6.71
C LYS A 92 -4.39 14.86 -7.23
N LEU A 93 -4.27 16.00 -6.56
CA LEU A 93 -5.07 17.20 -6.86
C LEU A 93 -4.62 17.94 -8.13
N THR A 94 -3.34 17.85 -8.47
CA THR A 94 -2.71 18.56 -9.59
C THR A 94 -1.41 17.86 -9.98
N ASN A 95 -0.99 18.02 -11.23
CA ASN A 95 0.36 17.66 -11.68
C ASN A 95 1.37 18.78 -11.49
N ALA A 96 0.91 20.02 -11.27
CA ALA A 96 1.77 21.17 -11.05
C ALA A 96 2.67 20.93 -9.83
N CYS A 97 3.96 21.24 -9.96
CA CYS A 97 4.94 21.18 -8.89
C CYS A 97 5.99 22.29 -9.08
N ASN A 98 6.34 22.94 -7.98
CA ASN A 98 7.41 23.94 -7.90
C ASN A 98 8.81 23.32 -7.83
N LEU A 99 8.91 21.99 -7.82
CA LEU A 99 10.17 21.23 -7.88
C LEU A 99 10.24 20.32 -9.13
N ARG A 100 11.43 19.78 -9.39
CA ARG A 100 11.69 18.82 -10.48
C ARG A 100 12.51 17.61 -9.98
N CYS A 101 12.11 17.03 -8.85
CA CYS A 101 12.89 15.98 -8.20
C CYS A 101 13.26 14.84 -9.15
N SER A 102 14.50 14.35 -9.06
CA SER A 102 15.07 13.41 -10.03
C SER A 102 14.37 12.04 -10.03
N HIS A 103 13.81 11.61 -8.91
CA HIS A 103 13.08 10.33 -8.77
C HIS A 103 11.58 10.39 -9.03
N CYS A 104 11.03 11.56 -9.34
CA CYS A 104 9.57 11.77 -9.34
C CYS A 104 8.83 10.77 -10.24
N ILE A 105 8.00 9.94 -9.60
CA ILE A 105 7.30 8.82 -10.23
C ILE A 105 6.22 9.24 -11.22
N THR A 106 5.63 10.43 -11.04
CA THR A 106 4.53 10.97 -11.87
C THR A 106 5.00 12.00 -12.88
N ASN A 107 6.32 12.22 -13.01
CA ASN A 107 6.88 13.29 -13.86
C ASN A 107 6.30 14.68 -13.56
N SER A 108 5.85 14.92 -12.33
CA SER A 108 5.15 16.15 -11.98
C SER A 108 6.01 17.38 -12.15
N GLY A 109 5.34 18.49 -12.46
CA GLY A 109 5.99 19.75 -12.73
C GLY A 109 5.07 20.78 -13.36
N GLU A 110 4.76 20.61 -14.64
CA GLU A 110 3.80 21.48 -15.31
C GLU A 110 2.37 21.01 -15.05
N LYS A 111 1.46 21.99 -14.95
CA LYS A 111 0.03 21.73 -14.84
C LYS A 111 -0.46 21.08 -16.14
N VAL A 112 -1.22 19.99 -16.04
CA VAL A 112 -1.84 19.38 -17.22
C VAL A 112 -3.14 20.12 -17.59
N LYS A 113 -3.55 20.05 -18.86
CA LYS A 113 -4.73 20.79 -19.35
C LYS A 113 -6.05 20.27 -18.76
N GLU A 114 -6.17 18.96 -18.60
CA GLU A 114 -7.41 18.24 -18.24
C GLU A 114 -7.60 18.04 -16.72
N GLU A 115 -6.94 18.83 -15.87
CA GLU A 115 -7.07 18.68 -14.42
C GLU A 115 -8.51 18.92 -13.94
N LEU A 116 -8.94 18.12 -12.96
CA LEU A 116 -10.22 18.25 -12.30
C LEU A 116 -10.41 19.67 -11.74
N GLY A 117 -11.53 20.28 -12.10
CA GLY A 117 -11.99 21.51 -11.47
C GLY A 117 -12.50 21.25 -10.05
N LEU A 118 -12.66 22.32 -9.27
CA LEU A 118 -13.19 22.26 -7.91
C LEU A 118 -14.48 21.44 -7.81
N TYR A 119 -15.49 21.75 -8.63
CA TYR A 119 -16.80 21.09 -8.58
C TYR A 119 -16.73 19.58 -8.76
N SER A 120 -15.90 19.09 -9.70
CA SER A 120 -15.73 17.64 -9.91
C SER A 120 -15.08 16.94 -8.71
N ILE A 121 -14.16 17.62 -8.01
CA ILE A 121 -13.53 17.09 -6.79
C ILE A 121 -14.56 17.01 -5.65
N LEU A 122 -15.36 18.07 -5.45
CA LEU A 122 -16.38 18.11 -4.40
C LEU A 122 -17.48 17.06 -4.63
N ASP A 123 -17.93 16.93 -5.88
CA ASP A 123 -18.92 15.95 -6.30
C ASP A 123 -18.42 14.51 -6.06
N PHE A 124 -17.17 14.22 -6.39
CA PHE A 124 -16.56 12.93 -6.07
C PHE A 124 -16.49 12.68 -4.55
N ILE A 125 -16.09 13.69 -3.77
CA ILE A 125 -16.10 13.61 -2.29
C ILE A 125 -17.52 13.29 -1.77
N ASP A 126 -18.55 13.90 -2.35
CA ASP A 126 -19.94 13.62 -1.97
C ASP A 126 -20.39 12.20 -2.32
N LYS A 127 -19.93 11.66 -3.46
CA LYS A 127 -20.22 10.28 -3.89
C LYS A 127 -19.58 9.21 -2.99
N LEU A 128 -18.56 9.58 -2.21
CA LEU A 128 -17.92 8.68 -1.25
C LEU A 128 -18.66 8.55 0.10
N LYS A 129 -19.75 9.31 0.36
CA LYS A 129 -20.43 9.35 1.67
C LYS A 129 -20.91 8.01 2.21
N GLU A 130 -21.35 7.12 1.33
CA GLU A 130 -21.88 5.79 1.70
C GLU A 130 -20.79 4.72 1.74
N ILE A 131 -19.54 5.09 1.40
CA ILE A 131 -18.38 4.22 1.49
C ILE A 131 -17.62 4.60 2.75
N LYS A 132 -17.35 3.60 3.58
CA LYS A 132 -16.46 3.79 4.71
C LYS A 132 -15.03 3.97 4.19
N VAL A 133 -14.54 5.20 4.24
CA VAL A 133 -13.15 5.52 3.87
C VAL A 133 -12.32 5.66 5.14
N ASN A 134 -11.34 4.78 5.38
CA ASN A 134 -10.51 4.88 6.59
C ASN A 134 -9.48 6.01 6.47
N LYS A 135 -8.84 6.15 5.30
CA LYS A 135 -7.74 7.08 5.06
C LYS A 135 -7.87 7.79 3.72
N LEU A 136 -7.63 9.09 3.73
CA LEU A 136 -7.50 9.95 2.55
C LEU A 136 -6.09 10.54 2.53
N ILE A 137 -5.37 10.34 1.44
CA ILE A 137 -4.04 10.90 1.23
C ILE A 137 -4.13 11.91 0.11
N ILE A 138 -4.00 13.18 0.47
CA ILE A 138 -4.00 14.30 -0.47
C ILE A 138 -2.57 14.53 -0.94
N THR A 139 -2.39 14.48 -2.25
CA THR A 139 -1.06 14.52 -2.88
C THR A 139 -1.13 15.27 -4.21
N GLY A 140 -0.06 15.24 -4.98
CA GLY A 140 -0.03 15.68 -6.36
C GLY A 140 1.39 15.76 -6.90
N GLY A 141 1.62 16.72 -7.78
CA GLY A 141 2.96 17.30 -7.92
C GLY A 141 3.33 18.04 -6.64
N GLU A 142 2.62 19.13 -6.36
CA GLU A 142 2.54 19.78 -5.05
C GLU A 142 1.07 20.17 -4.80
N PRO A 143 0.36 19.53 -3.85
CA PRO A 143 -1.06 19.82 -3.62
C PRO A 143 -1.34 21.30 -3.32
N LEU A 144 -0.42 22.02 -2.67
CA LEU A 144 -0.58 23.45 -2.35
C LEU A 144 -0.55 24.36 -3.61
N MET A 145 -0.13 23.85 -4.78
CA MET A 145 -0.26 24.56 -6.05
C MET A 145 -1.67 24.52 -6.63
N LYS A 146 -2.58 23.71 -6.07
CA LYS A 146 -3.98 23.71 -6.48
C LYS A 146 -4.64 25.01 -6.04
N LYS A 147 -5.14 25.81 -6.99
CA LYS A 147 -5.78 27.11 -6.74
C LYS A 147 -6.82 27.06 -5.59
N ASP A 148 -7.62 26.00 -5.54
CA ASP A 148 -8.72 25.84 -4.59
C ASP A 148 -8.36 24.94 -3.39
N PHE A 149 -7.06 24.75 -3.11
CA PHE A 149 -6.55 23.82 -2.08
C PHE A 149 -7.21 24.01 -0.71
N ASN A 150 -7.28 25.25 -0.22
CA ASN A 150 -7.85 25.57 1.09
C ASN A 150 -9.33 25.15 1.19
N TYR A 151 -10.12 25.46 0.17
CA TYR A 151 -11.54 25.09 0.12
C TYR A 151 -11.72 23.55 0.07
N ILE A 152 -10.91 22.86 -0.74
CA ILE A 152 -10.92 21.40 -0.82
C ILE A 152 -10.60 20.79 0.56
N THR A 153 -9.63 21.35 1.28
CA THR A 153 -9.23 20.92 2.62
C THR A 153 -10.38 21.01 3.61
N GLU A 154 -11.05 22.17 3.69
CA GLU A 154 -12.21 22.38 4.56
C GLU A 154 -13.34 21.40 4.22
N TYR A 155 -13.60 21.21 2.93
CA TYR A 155 -14.67 20.31 2.47
C TYR A 155 -14.38 18.86 2.85
N LEU A 156 -13.15 18.39 2.62
CA LEU A 156 -12.70 17.05 3.01
C LEU A 156 -12.88 16.84 4.50
N ARG A 157 -12.38 17.75 5.35
CA ARG A 157 -12.47 17.61 6.80
C ARG A 157 -13.91 17.58 7.28
N LYS A 158 -14.78 18.41 6.69
CA LYS A 158 -16.22 18.46 7.00
C LYS A 158 -16.93 17.15 6.67
N LYS A 159 -16.58 16.51 5.55
CA LYS A 159 -17.26 15.30 5.05
C LYS A 159 -16.72 14.03 5.70
N PHE A 160 -15.43 13.96 5.94
CA PHE A 160 -14.75 12.76 6.43
C PHE A 160 -14.33 12.89 7.89
N LYS A 161 -15.23 13.31 8.78
CA LYS A 161 -14.91 13.60 10.20
C LYS A 161 -14.20 12.48 10.96
N TYR A 162 -14.45 11.23 10.59
CA TYR A 162 -13.91 10.04 11.27
C TYR A 162 -12.79 9.34 10.48
N SER A 163 -12.44 9.85 9.29
CA SER A 163 -11.34 9.33 8.50
C SER A 163 -10.05 10.05 8.86
N THR A 164 -8.93 9.34 8.74
CA THR A 164 -7.60 9.95 8.80
C THR A 164 -7.29 10.64 7.47
N ILE A 165 -7.02 11.94 7.50
CA ILE A 165 -6.65 12.72 6.32
C ILE A 165 -5.17 13.11 6.43
N ILE A 166 -4.37 12.70 5.45
CA ILE A 166 -2.93 12.90 5.39
C ILE A 166 -2.60 13.80 4.22
N LEU A 167 -1.75 14.81 4.44
CA LEU A 167 -1.21 15.66 3.38
C LEU A 167 0.21 15.20 3.04
N SER A 168 0.46 14.86 1.77
CA SER A 168 1.80 14.58 1.25
C SER A 168 2.28 15.80 0.44
N THR A 169 3.32 16.48 0.91
CA THR A 169 3.78 17.77 0.35
C THR A 169 5.30 17.90 0.37
N ASN A 170 5.85 18.78 -0.46
CA ASN A 170 7.24 19.26 -0.32
C ASN A 170 7.38 20.38 0.73
N SER A 171 6.27 20.85 1.31
CA SER A 171 6.14 21.88 2.35
C SER A 171 6.53 23.31 1.97
N LEU A 172 7.20 23.54 0.83
CA LEU A 172 7.81 24.84 0.53
C LEU A 172 6.82 26.00 0.42
N LEU A 173 5.56 25.70 0.14
CA LEU A 173 4.46 26.67 0.04
C LEU A 173 3.68 26.85 1.36
N ILE A 174 4.05 26.16 2.43
CA ILE A 174 3.43 26.36 3.75
C ILE A 174 3.89 27.71 4.32
N ASP A 175 2.96 28.52 4.79
CA ASP A 175 3.23 29.82 5.40
C ASP A 175 2.17 30.14 6.47
N GLU A 176 2.31 31.30 7.12
CA GLU A 176 1.36 31.77 8.14
C GLU A 176 -0.07 31.94 7.60
N ASN A 177 -0.24 32.18 6.30
CA ASN A 177 -1.55 32.41 5.70
C ASN A 177 -2.34 31.11 5.51
N ASN A 178 -1.65 29.98 5.34
CA ASN A 178 -2.29 28.69 5.08
C ASN A 178 -2.19 27.68 6.22
N ILE A 179 -1.44 27.97 7.28
CA ILE A 179 -1.19 27.03 8.37
C ILE A 179 -2.45 26.49 9.04
N ASN A 180 -3.51 27.30 9.15
CA ASN A 180 -4.79 26.87 9.73
C ASN A 180 -5.47 25.77 8.90
N PHE A 181 -5.29 25.78 7.56
CA PHE A 181 -5.78 24.69 6.70
C PHE A 181 -4.89 23.45 6.85
N ILE A 182 -3.57 23.62 6.96
CA ILE A 182 -2.64 22.51 7.17
C ILE A 182 -2.96 21.76 8.48
N LYS A 183 -3.35 22.48 9.54
CA LYS A 183 -3.75 21.91 10.83
C LYS A 183 -5.04 21.08 10.78
N MET A 184 -5.81 21.13 9.69
CA MET A 184 -6.99 20.28 9.51
C MET A 184 -6.65 18.84 9.12
N TYR A 185 -5.40 18.59 8.71
CA TYR A 185 -4.89 17.25 8.41
C TYR A 185 -4.43 16.55 9.68
N ASP A 186 -4.78 15.27 9.83
CA ASP A 186 -4.36 14.45 10.96
C ASP A 186 -2.85 14.18 10.94
N LYS A 187 -2.23 14.24 9.76
CA LYS A 187 -0.78 14.11 9.57
C LYS A 187 -0.30 14.84 8.32
N VAL A 188 0.86 15.48 8.39
CA VAL A 188 1.60 15.99 7.22
C VAL A 188 2.84 15.13 6.99
N GLU A 189 2.96 14.55 5.81
CA GLU A 189 4.13 13.83 5.33
C GLU A 189 4.94 14.76 4.42
N ILE A 190 6.02 15.31 4.97
CA ILE A 190 6.92 16.24 4.28
C ILE A 190 8.02 15.43 3.60
N SER A 191 8.20 15.68 2.32
CA SER A 191 9.18 14.95 1.52
C SER A 191 10.56 15.62 1.58
N ILE A 192 11.57 14.89 2.07
CA ILE A 192 12.95 15.34 2.24
C ILE A 192 13.87 14.18 1.84
N ASP A 193 14.67 14.35 0.78
CA ASP A 193 15.50 13.27 0.22
C ASP A 193 16.99 13.52 0.48
N GLY A 194 17.34 13.56 1.75
CA GLY A 194 18.70 13.81 2.22
C GLY A 194 18.70 13.91 3.74
N VAL A 195 19.89 13.83 4.34
CA VAL A 195 20.12 14.04 5.78
C VAL A 195 20.81 15.38 6.06
N ASP A 196 21.19 16.08 4.98
CA ASP A 196 21.81 17.40 4.92
C ASP A 196 21.49 18.02 3.54
N GLU A 197 21.90 19.27 3.34
CA GLU A 197 21.68 19.99 2.09
C GLU A 197 22.49 19.41 0.91
N GLU A 198 23.69 18.88 1.16
CA GLU A 198 24.50 18.27 0.11
C GLU A 198 23.82 17.04 -0.51
N SER A 199 23.19 16.20 0.33
CA SER A 199 22.46 15.03 -0.11
C SER A 199 21.08 15.38 -0.68
N CYS A 200 20.38 16.36 -0.09
CA CYS A 200 19.05 16.77 -0.53
C CYS A 200 19.07 17.50 -1.88
N SER A 201 20.01 18.43 -2.08
CA SER A 201 20.11 19.25 -3.28
C SER A 201 20.31 18.42 -4.55
N LYS A 202 21.07 17.33 -4.47
CA LYS A 202 21.27 16.36 -5.56
C LYS A 202 19.96 15.79 -6.10
N ILE A 203 18.93 15.69 -5.25
CA ILE A 203 17.66 15.04 -5.57
C ILE A 203 16.53 16.06 -5.79
N ARG A 204 16.44 17.07 -4.91
CA ARG A 204 15.29 18.00 -4.84
C ARG A 204 15.62 19.42 -5.29
N GLY A 205 16.90 19.76 -5.43
CA GLY A 205 17.38 21.11 -5.76
C GLY A 205 17.88 21.88 -4.54
N GLU A 206 18.68 22.91 -4.80
CA GLU A 206 19.36 23.72 -3.78
C GLU A 206 18.40 24.49 -2.86
N GLY A 207 18.78 24.59 -1.58
CA GLY A 207 18.08 25.25 -0.49
C GLY A 207 16.78 24.55 -0.06
N VAL A 208 16.48 23.36 -0.59
CA VAL A 208 15.25 22.65 -0.23
C VAL A 208 15.36 22.07 1.17
N PHE A 209 16.53 21.60 1.59
CA PHE A 209 16.70 21.01 2.91
C PHE A 209 16.43 22.05 4.01
N GLU A 210 17.10 23.20 3.95
CA GLU A 210 16.95 24.28 4.93
C GLU A 210 15.52 24.77 4.99
N LYS A 211 14.89 25.02 3.84
CA LYS A 211 13.49 25.46 3.78
C LYS A 211 12.57 24.44 4.44
N VAL A 212 12.76 23.14 4.19
CA VAL A 212 11.96 22.10 4.86
C VAL A 212 12.13 22.17 6.38
N LEU A 213 13.36 22.37 6.89
CA LEU A 213 13.59 22.54 8.32
C LEU A 213 12.86 23.76 8.89
N GLU A 214 12.88 24.90 8.19
CA GLU A 214 12.13 26.10 8.56
C GLU A 214 10.62 25.84 8.61
N LYS A 215 10.08 25.06 7.65
CA LYS A 215 8.64 24.72 7.64
C LYS A 215 8.24 23.77 8.76
N ILE A 216 9.12 22.86 9.15
CA ILE A 216 8.90 22.01 10.34
C ILE A 216 8.82 22.88 11.60
N ASP A 217 9.78 23.80 11.77
CA ASP A 217 9.79 24.74 12.91
C ASP A 217 8.54 25.63 12.92
N LEU A 218 8.13 26.17 11.77
CA LEU A 218 6.91 26.96 11.60
C LEU A 218 5.65 26.19 12.05
N LEU A 219 5.51 24.93 11.61
CA LEU A 219 4.40 24.06 11.98
C LEU A 219 4.39 23.79 13.49
N GLN A 220 5.54 23.45 14.06
CA GLN A 220 5.68 23.14 15.48
C GLN A 220 5.42 24.37 16.38
N LYS A 221 5.92 25.55 16.01
CA LYS A 221 5.65 26.82 16.72
C LYS A 221 4.16 27.17 16.72
N ASN A 222 3.43 26.76 15.70
CA ASN A 222 1.98 26.93 15.61
C ASN A 222 1.18 25.74 16.18
N GLY A 223 1.84 24.86 16.95
CA GLY A 223 1.20 23.76 17.68
C GLY A 223 0.83 22.56 16.82
N TYR A 224 1.49 22.34 15.69
CA TYR A 224 1.31 21.15 14.85
C TYR A 224 2.51 20.20 14.95
N GLU A 225 2.30 19.03 15.55
CA GLU A 225 3.38 18.08 15.85
C GLU A 225 3.30 16.77 15.03
N SER A 226 2.17 16.50 14.35
CA SER A 226 1.95 15.27 13.58
C SER A 226 2.65 15.32 12.21
N ILE A 227 3.98 15.34 12.24
CA ILE A 227 4.84 15.50 11.07
C ILE A 227 5.61 14.20 10.82
N GLY A 228 5.50 13.68 9.60
CA GLY A 228 6.36 12.61 9.10
C GLY A 228 7.34 13.12 8.06
N LEU A 229 8.60 12.68 8.10
CA LEU A 229 9.56 12.96 7.03
C LEU A 229 9.66 11.75 6.11
N SER A 230 9.57 11.98 4.81
CA SER A 230 9.59 10.93 3.79
C SER A 230 10.84 11.03 2.92
N MET A 231 11.64 9.96 2.93
CA MET A 231 12.87 9.81 2.14
C MET A 231 12.82 8.53 1.30
N VAL A 232 13.24 8.63 0.05
CA VAL A 232 13.38 7.53 -0.90
C VAL A 232 14.78 6.92 -0.77
N PHE A 233 14.83 5.60 -0.63
CA PHE A 233 16.06 4.83 -0.50
C PHE A 233 16.31 3.94 -1.72
N GLY A 234 17.56 3.94 -2.17
CA GLY A 234 18.14 3.06 -3.17
C GLY A 234 19.53 2.57 -2.74
N GLU A 235 20.26 1.93 -3.64
CA GLU A 235 21.58 1.36 -3.36
C GLU A 235 22.59 2.42 -2.86
N LYS A 236 22.60 3.60 -3.49
CA LYS A 236 23.61 4.65 -3.24
C LYS A 236 23.41 5.40 -1.93
N ASN A 237 22.19 5.50 -1.43
CA ASN A 237 21.86 6.26 -0.21
C ASN A 237 21.34 5.40 0.94
N LYS A 238 21.27 4.07 0.81
CA LYS A 238 20.81 3.18 1.90
C LYS A 238 21.60 3.33 3.21
N ALA A 239 22.87 3.71 3.12
CA ALA A 239 23.73 3.94 4.30
C ALA A 239 23.27 5.14 5.14
N MET A 240 22.51 6.08 4.55
CA MET A 240 21.99 7.27 5.25
C MET A 240 20.80 6.96 6.15
N LYS A 241 20.30 5.71 6.19
CA LYS A 241 19.09 5.36 6.94
C LYS A 241 19.21 5.71 8.42
N ASP A 242 20.34 5.41 9.05
CA ASP A 242 20.53 5.69 10.47
C ASP A 242 20.60 7.19 10.76
N ASP A 243 21.24 7.95 9.88
CA ASP A 243 21.28 9.42 10.01
C ASP A 243 19.93 10.06 9.76
N PHE A 244 19.12 9.49 8.85
CA PHE A 244 17.73 9.90 8.66
C PHE A 244 16.88 9.64 9.92
N LEU A 245 17.08 8.52 10.61
CA LEU A 245 16.42 8.24 11.88
C LEU A 245 16.87 9.23 12.98
N LYS A 246 18.17 9.57 13.05
CA LYS A 246 18.69 10.58 13.98
C LYS A 246 18.10 11.97 13.69
N LEU A 247 18.00 12.35 12.41
CA LEU A 247 17.39 13.61 11.98
C LEU A 247 15.93 13.69 12.44
N ASN A 248 15.15 12.63 12.22
CA ASN A 248 13.76 12.57 12.67
C ASN A 248 13.65 12.69 14.20
N LYS A 249 14.51 12.01 14.95
CA LYS A 249 14.56 12.12 16.42
C LYS A 249 14.87 13.55 16.87
N LYS A 250 15.85 14.22 16.24
CA LYS A 250 16.23 15.60 16.53
C LYS A 250 15.07 16.57 16.28
N LEU A 251 14.35 16.38 15.17
CA LEU A 251 13.25 17.23 14.74
C LEU A 251 11.89 16.85 15.36
N LYS A 252 11.84 15.80 16.18
CA LYS A 252 10.60 15.24 16.76
C LYS A 252 9.57 14.87 15.68
N THR A 253 10.02 14.25 14.60
CA THR A 253 9.19 13.80 13.48
C THR A 253 9.20 12.27 13.34
N THR A 254 8.27 11.72 12.55
CA THR A 254 8.18 10.27 12.29
C THR A 254 8.84 9.89 10.95
N PRO A 255 9.79 8.94 10.92
CA PRO A 255 10.47 8.56 9.68
C PRO A 255 9.56 7.72 8.77
N LEU A 256 9.54 8.05 7.47
CA LEU A 256 8.86 7.32 6.41
C LEU A 256 9.89 6.90 5.36
N CYS A 257 10.36 5.65 5.47
CA CYS A 257 11.30 5.08 4.51
C CYS A 257 10.54 4.58 3.28
N ARG A 258 10.80 5.17 2.12
CA ARG A 258 10.23 4.76 0.82
C ARG A 258 11.30 4.01 0.03
N SER A 259 10.87 3.05 -0.79
CA SER A 259 11.77 2.41 -1.76
C SER A 259 11.74 3.17 -3.07
N PHE A 260 12.90 3.31 -3.71
CA PHE A 260 13.00 3.90 -5.04
C PHE A 260 12.27 3.07 -6.09
N GLU A 261 11.67 3.75 -7.07
CA GLU A 261 10.90 3.12 -8.15
C GLU A 261 11.46 3.56 -9.51
N PHE A 262 11.68 2.59 -10.40
CA PHE A 262 12.18 2.83 -11.77
C PHE A 262 11.05 3.26 -12.72
N ILE A 263 10.30 4.31 -12.35
CA ILE A 263 9.20 4.88 -13.13
C ILE A 263 9.31 6.41 -13.18
N GLY A 264 8.63 7.05 -14.13
CA GLY A 264 8.73 8.50 -14.31
C GLY A 264 10.18 8.98 -14.48
N ARG A 265 10.57 10.06 -13.80
CA ARG A 265 11.94 10.58 -13.81
C ARG A 265 12.91 9.64 -13.09
N GLY A 266 12.43 8.85 -12.13
CA GLY A 266 13.23 7.79 -11.52
C GLY A 266 13.72 6.76 -12.55
N ASN A 267 12.99 6.52 -13.63
CA ASN A 267 13.43 5.63 -14.69
C ASN A 267 14.61 6.20 -15.50
N THR A 268 14.67 7.52 -15.71
CA THR A 268 15.74 8.19 -16.47
C THR A 268 16.94 8.54 -15.58
N ASN A 269 16.68 8.95 -14.34
CA ASN A 269 17.70 9.40 -13.39
C ASN A 269 18.02 8.34 -12.33
N TYR A 270 17.84 7.06 -12.67
CA TYR A 270 18.09 5.96 -11.72
C TYR A 270 19.53 5.95 -11.18
N ASN A 271 20.46 6.54 -11.93
CA ASN A 271 21.86 6.67 -11.55
C ASN A 271 22.06 7.47 -10.26
N ASP A 272 21.10 8.29 -9.83
CA ASP A 272 21.18 8.98 -8.55
C ASP A 272 21.03 8.01 -7.36
N PHE A 273 20.34 6.88 -7.58
CA PHE A 273 19.98 5.92 -6.54
C PHE A 273 20.64 4.55 -6.72
N TYR A 274 21.00 4.15 -7.93
CA TYR A 274 21.55 2.82 -8.26
C TYR A 274 22.72 2.93 -9.22
N LYS A 275 23.61 1.93 -9.24
CA LYS A 275 24.74 1.88 -10.18
C LYS A 275 24.34 1.43 -11.59
N GLN A 276 23.25 0.67 -11.68
CA GLN A 276 22.71 0.14 -12.91
C GLN A 276 21.19 0.04 -12.79
N LYS A 277 20.51 -0.06 -13.93
CA LYS A 277 19.06 -0.27 -13.95
C LYS A 277 18.74 -1.72 -13.62
N TYR A 278 17.79 -1.92 -12.71
CA TYR A 278 17.29 -3.25 -12.37
C TYR A 278 15.85 -3.40 -12.85
N THR A 279 15.54 -4.50 -13.54
CA THR A 279 14.17 -4.82 -13.94
C THR A 279 13.35 -5.36 -12.77
N LEU A 280 14.01 -6.03 -11.84
CA LEU A 280 13.41 -6.62 -10.64
C LEU A 280 14.21 -6.16 -9.42
N PRO A 281 13.60 -5.98 -8.25
CA PRO A 281 14.29 -5.53 -7.04
C PRO A 281 15.11 -6.67 -6.44
N LEU A 282 16.17 -7.09 -7.13
CA LEU A 282 16.96 -8.27 -6.77
C LEU A 282 17.62 -8.16 -5.39
N TYR A 283 17.76 -6.96 -4.83
CA TYR A 283 18.21 -6.75 -3.45
C TYR A 283 17.29 -7.41 -2.42
N THR A 284 15.96 -7.47 -2.64
CA THR A 284 15.07 -8.16 -1.70
C THR A 284 15.35 -9.66 -1.65
N THR A 285 15.88 -10.24 -2.73
CA THR A 285 16.30 -11.64 -2.74
C THR A 285 17.50 -11.90 -1.82
N GLN A 286 18.37 -10.90 -1.63
CA GLN A 286 19.52 -11.02 -0.72
C GLN A 286 19.10 -11.08 0.73
N ILE A 287 18.03 -10.39 1.13
CA ILE A 287 17.48 -10.44 2.50
C ILE A 287 17.10 -11.87 2.86
N TYR A 288 16.36 -12.55 1.98
CA TYR A 288 15.98 -13.95 2.22
C TYR A 288 17.16 -14.92 2.17
N CYS A 289 18.24 -14.57 1.46
CA CYS A 289 19.44 -15.38 1.36
C CYS A 289 20.42 -15.18 2.52
N GLN A 290 20.33 -14.08 3.27
CA GLN A 290 21.31 -13.70 4.31
C GLN A 290 20.85 -14.03 5.74
N ASP A 291 19.54 -14.25 5.96
CA ASP A 291 18.99 -14.53 7.29
C ASP A 291 18.55 -16.00 7.46
N ASP A 292 19.26 -16.75 8.31
CA ASP A 292 18.82 -18.08 8.79
C ASP A 292 17.67 -18.00 9.83
N ILE A 293 17.18 -16.80 10.17
CA ILE A 293 16.27 -16.55 11.30
C ILE A 293 15.12 -15.60 10.90
N ILE A 294 14.48 -15.84 9.77
CA ILE A 294 13.12 -15.32 9.57
C ILE A 294 12.15 -16.39 10.09
N ASP A 295 11.56 -16.11 11.25
CA ASP A 295 10.44 -16.89 11.79
C ASP A 295 9.30 -16.91 10.75
N SER A 296 8.78 -18.10 10.43
CA SER A 296 7.68 -18.27 9.48
C SER A 296 6.45 -17.45 9.86
N ARG A 297 6.26 -17.13 11.15
CA ARG A 297 5.20 -16.25 11.65
C ARG A 297 5.42 -14.77 11.33
N LYS A 298 6.63 -14.38 10.95
CA LYS A 298 7.02 -12.99 10.65
C LYS A 298 7.11 -12.70 9.15
N ILE A 299 7.01 -13.72 8.29
CA ILE A 299 7.01 -13.49 6.85
C ILE A 299 5.68 -12.85 6.43
N SER A 300 5.74 -11.76 5.67
CA SER A 300 4.54 -11.16 5.09
C SER A 300 4.18 -11.86 3.80
N SER A 301 2.90 -12.22 3.63
CA SER A 301 2.33 -12.52 2.30
C SER A 301 2.37 -11.28 1.40
N CYS A 302 2.05 -11.43 0.10
CA CYS A 302 1.81 -10.33 -0.84
C CYS A 302 0.72 -9.43 -0.25
N ALA A 303 1.15 -8.43 0.53
CA ALA A 303 0.36 -7.71 1.52
C ALA A 303 -0.07 -6.32 1.02
N CYS A 304 0.15 -6.03 -0.26
CA CYS A 304 -0.36 -4.80 -0.81
C CYS A 304 -1.87 -4.94 -0.94
N GLY A 305 -2.64 -4.20 -0.13
CA GLY A 305 -4.11 -4.10 -0.19
C GLY A 305 -4.66 -3.50 -1.49
N ILE A 306 -3.81 -3.44 -2.54
CA ILE A 306 -4.17 -3.09 -3.91
C ILE A 306 -5.38 -3.94 -4.32
N TYR A 307 -6.30 -3.28 -5.03
CA TYR A 307 -7.48 -3.83 -5.68
C TYR A 307 -8.75 -4.00 -4.85
N LYS A 308 -8.70 -3.96 -3.52
CA LYS A 308 -9.96 -3.96 -2.73
C LYS A 308 -10.10 -2.74 -1.84
N ASN A 309 -9.00 -2.35 -1.21
CA ASN A 309 -9.04 -1.37 -0.14
C ASN A 309 -8.20 -0.13 -0.46
N MET A 310 -7.67 -0.01 -1.67
CA MET A 310 -6.87 1.15 -2.09
C MET A 310 -7.31 1.66 -3.46
N LEU A 311 -7.41 2.98 -3.60
CA LEU A 311 -7.70 3.67 -4.85
C LEU A 311 -6.73 4.82 -5.04
N PHE A 312 -6.16 4.96 -6.23
CA PHE A 312 -5.41 6.14 -6.63
C PHE A 312 -6.19 6.89 -7.69
N ILE A 313 -6.57 8.13 -7.39
CA ILE A 313 -7.23 9.04 -8.33
C ILE A 313 -6.20 10.06 -8.78
N ASP A 314 -5.94 10.10 -10.07
CA ASP A 314 -5.06 11.10 -10.66
C ASP A 314 -5.74 12.47 -10.81
N GLU A 315 -4.97 13.46 -11.25
CA GLU A 315 -5.42 14.84 -11.45
C GLU A 315 -6.47 14.99 -12.53
N SER A 316 -6.56 14.05 -13.48
CA SER A 316 -7.57 13.99 -14.52
C SER A 316 -8.83 13.28 -14.05
N GLY A 317 -8.83 12.70 -12.85
CA GLY A 317 -9.92 11.94 -12.28
C GLY A 317 -9.97 10.48 -12.70
N ASP A 318 -8.92 9.97 -13.33
CA ASP A 318 -8.80 8.55 -13.64
C ASP A 318 -8.40 7.77 -12.38
N ALA A 319 -9.13 6.69 -12.15
CA ALA A 319 -9.00 5.84 -10.99
C ALA A 319 -8.17 4.60 -11.33
N TYR A 320 -7.20 4.28 -10.49
CA TYR A 320 -6.28 3.16 -10.64
C TYR A 320 -6.13 2.37 -9.34
N PRO A 321 -5.72 1.09 -9.38
CA PRO A 321 -5.53 0.28 -8.18
C PRO A 321 -4.44 0.82 -7.24
N CYS A 322 -3.42 1.48 -7.81
CA CYS A 322 -2.43 2.29 -7.11
C CYS A 322 -1.66 3.18 -8.10
N HIS A 323 -0.80 4.06 -7.58
CA HIS A 323 0.02 4.96 -8.40
C HIS A 323 0.98 4.24 -9.37
N LYS A 324 1.38 2.99 -9.12
CA LYS A 324 2.25 2.24 -10.05
C LYS A 324 1.54 1.87 -11.35
N TYR A 325 0.21 1.81 -11.30
CA TYR A 325 -0.64 1.45 -12.42
C TYR A 325 -1.15 2.67 -13.18
N SER A 326 -0.97 3.87 -12.64
CA SER A 326 -1.50 5.11 -13.23
C SER A 326 -0.79 5.55 -14.51
N THR A 327 0.28 4.87 -14.91
CA THR A 327 1.00 5.16 -16.16
C THR A 327 0.64 4.22 -17.31
N ILE A 328 -0.33 3.32 -17.10
CA ILE A 328 -0.74 2.30 -18.07
C ILE A 328 -2.27 2.30 -18.15
N ASP A 329 -2.83 2.77 -19.26
CA ASP A 329 -4.29 2.91 -19.46
C ASP A 329 -5.08 1.61 -19.29
N LEU A 330 -4.44 0.45 -19.55
CA LEU A 330 -5.05 -0.87 -19.33
C LEU A 330 -5.54 -1.06 -17.88
N TYR A 331 -4.95 -0.37 -16.91
CA TYR A 331 -5.31 -0.47 -15.50
C TYR A 331 -6.21 0.66 -15.00
N LYS A 332 -6.66 1.55 -15.90
CA LYS A 332 -7.70 2.52 -15.58
C LYS A 332 -8.98 1.77 -15.23
N MET A 333 -9.50 2.03 -14.04
CA MET A 333 -10.69 1.38 -13.50
C MET A 333 -11.95 2.11 -13.95
N PHE A 334 -11.95 3.45 -13.86
CA PHE A 334 -13.03 4.35 -14.25
C PHE A 334 -12.53 5.80 -14.20
N ASN A 335 -13.30 6.76 -14.73
CA ASN A 335 -13.11 8.17 -14.41
C ASN A 335 -14.17 8.60 -13.38
N ILE A 336 -13.80 9.43 -12.40
CA ILE A 336 -14.72 9.88 -11.35
C ILE A 336 -15.90 10.70 -11.89
N ARG A 337 -15.77 11.31 -13.07
CA ARG A 337 -16.87 12.05 -13.73
C ARG A 337 -17.99 11.13 -14.21
N ASP A 338 -17.69 9.86 -14.46
CA ASP A 338 -18.66 8.87 -14.95
C ASP A 338 -19.44 8.18 -13.82
N ILE A 339 -18.99 8.36 -12.57
CA ILE A 339 -19.62 7.77 -11.39
C ILE A 339 -20.91 8.53 -11.08
N LYS A 340 -22.02 7.82 -10.84
CA LYS A 340 -23.30 8.44 -10.44
C LYS A 340 -23.61 8.20 -8.97
N ALA A 341 -23.20 7.04 -8.44
CA ALA A 341 -23.41 6.66 -7.05
C ALA A 341 -22.20 5.93 -6.45
N SER A 342 -22.18 5.83 -5.12
CA SER A 342 -21.20 5.06 -4.34
C SER A 342 -21.09 3.60 -4.82
N SER A 343 -22.20 2.99 -5.21
CA SER A 343 -22.28 1.62 -5.73
C SER A 343 -21.46 1.42 -7.00
N ASP A 344 -21.37 2.44 -7.87
CA ASP A 344 -20.63 2.35 -9.12
C ASP A 344 -19.12 2.22 -8.84
N ILE A 345 -18.63 2.92 -7.82
CA ILE A 345 -17.22 2.85 -7.38
C ILE A 345 -16.89 1.41 -6.97
N ILE A 346 -17.71 0.83 -6.09
CA ILE A 346 -17.50 -0.53 -5.58
C ILE A 346 -17.60 -1.56 -6.71
N PHE A 347 -18.59 -1.40 -7.59
CA PHE A 347 -18.79 -2.27 -8.73
C PHE A 347 -17.60 -2.26 -9.69
N ASN A 348 -17.08 -1.08 -10.04
CA ASN A 348 -15.93 -0.95 -10.92
C ASN A 348 -14.65 -1.50 -10.26
N ILE A 349 -14.49 -1.34 -8.94
CA ILE A 349 -13.38 -1.95 -8.19
C ILE A 349 -13.42 -3.48 -8.29
N GLN A 350 -14.61 -4.09 -8.20
CA GLN A 350 -14.76 -5.55 -8.20
C GLN A 350 -14.58 -6.20 -9.58
N LYS A 351 -14.61 -5.42 -10.67
CA LYS A 351 -14.71 -5.92 -12.05
C LYS A 351 -13.40 -6.11 -12.82
N MET A 352 -12.22 -5.86 -12.25
CA MET A 352 -10.98 -6.05 -13.02
C MET A 352 -10.52 -7.52 -13.03
N ASP A 353 -11.04 -8.28 -13.98
CA ASP A 353 -10.63 -9.68 -14.26
C ASP A 353 -9.11 -9.80 -14.53
N GLU A 354 -8.50 -8.80 -15.18
CA GLU A 354 -7.06 -8.79 -15.42
C GLU A 354 -6.23 -8.76 -14.12
N PHE A 355 -6.71 -8.04 -13.11
CA PHE A 355 -6.03 -8.01 -11.82
C PHE A 355 -6.19 -9.33 -11.05
N GLU A 356 -7.34 -10.01 -11.20
CA GLU A 356 -7.53 -11.36 -10.65
C GLU A 356 -6.48 -12.33 -11.19
N LYS A 357 -6.15 -12.26 -12.49
CA LYS A 357 -5.07 -13.09 -13.08
C LYS A 357 -3.70 -12.79 -12.46
N ILE A 358 -3.41 -11.53 -12.13
CA ILE A 358 -2.15 -11.12 -11.51
C ILE A 358 -2.04 -11.70 -10.10
N ILE A 359 -3.07 -11.53 -9.26
CA ILE A 359 -3.03 -11.98 -7.85
C ILE A 359 -3.14 -13.49 -7.69
N THR A 360 -3.78 -14.18 -8.64
CA THR A 360 -3.87 -15.65 -8.67
C THR A 360 -2.68 -16.28 -9.38
N PHE A 361 -1.80 -15.46 -9.97
CA PHE A 361 -0.67 -15.88 -10.81
C PHE A 361 -1.08 -16.73 -12.03
N LYS A 362 -2.33 -16.59 -12.49
CA LYS A 362 -2.95 -17.44 -13.50
C LYS A 362 -2.16 -17.46 -14.80
N GLY A 363 -1.97 -18.65 -15.35
CA GLY A 363 -1.25 -18.87 -16.60
C GLY A 363 0.28 -18.76 -16.46
N THR A 364 0.81 -18.96 -15.24
CA THR A 364 2.26 -19.01 -14.99
C THR A 364 2.62 -20.18 -14.09
N LYS A 365 3.91 -20.57 -14.05
CA LYS A 365 4.39 -21.60 -13.11
C LYS A 365 4.17 -21.23 -11.63
N CYS A 366 4.00 -19.94 -11.33
CA CYS A 366 3.74 -19.45 -9.99
C CYS A 366 2.35 -19.83 -9.46
N GLU A 367 1.38 -20.14 -10.34
CA GLU A 367 0.03 -20.55 -9.95
C GLU A 367 0.03 -21.79 -9.04
N LYS A 368 0.88 -22.78 -9.38
CA LYS A 368 1.03 -24.04 -8.65
C LYS A 368 2.18 -24.03 -7.64
N CYS A 369 2.89 -22.92 -7.49
CA CYS A 369 4.00 -22.82 -6.56
C CYS A 369 3.49 -22.76 -5.11
N ASP A 370 4.24 -23.38 -4.22
CA ASP A 370 3.91 -23.57 -2.80
C ASP A 370 4.36 -22.41 -1.91
N VAL A 371 5.11 -21.44 -2.47
CA VAL A 371 5.56 -20.23 -1.76
C VAL A 371 5.24 -18.93 -2.53
N ASN A 372 4.41 -19.01 -3.57
CA ASN A 372 4.10 -17.89 -4.47
C ASN A 372 3.56 -16.66 -3.74
N VAL A 373 2.67 -16.85 -2.77
CA VAL A 373 2.06 -15.80 -1.96
C VAL A 373 3.11 -14.98 -1.21
N PHE A 374 4.26 -15.56 -0.87
CA PHE A 374 5.35 -14.90 -0.14
C PHE A 374 6.47 -14.40 -1.07
N CYS A 375 6.44 -14.80 -2.34
CA CYS A 375 7.51 -14.52 -3.30
C CYS A 375 7.48 -13.10 -3.87
N TRP A 376 6.30 -12.48 -3.86
CA TRP A 376 6.07 -11.18 -4.49
C TRP A 376 5.58 -10.18 -3.46
N SER A 377 6.39 -9.15 -3.17
CA SER A 377 6.02 -8.06 -2.26
C SER A 377 5.05 -7.06 -2.89
N CYS A 378 4.99 -7.00 -4.22
CA CYS A 378 4.09 -6.12 -4.97
C CYS A 378 3.60 -6.82 -6.26
N PRO A 379 2.28 -6.83 -6.55
CA PRO A 379 1.73 -7.36 -7.80
C PRO A 379 2.36 -6.75 -9.07
N ALA A 380 2.71 -5.45 -9.03
CA ALA A 380 3.35 -4.78 -10.16
C ALA A 380 4.75 -5.37 -10.46
N ILE A 381 5.48 -5.83 -9.43
CA ILE A 381 6.77 -6.51 -9.64
C ILE A 381 6.56 -7.85 -10.36
N PHE A 382 5.55 -8.62 -9.95
CA PHE A 382 5.22 -9.88 -10.62
C PHE A 382 4.87 -9.66 -12.08
N GLU A 383 4.09 -8.63 -12.37
CA GLU A 383 3.73 -8.31 -13.74
C GLU A 383 4.92 -7.87 -14.58
N VAL A 384 5.81 -7.03 -14.03
CA VAL A 384 7.07 -6.67 -14.71
C VAL A 384 7.89 -7.93 -14.98
N ALA A 385 7.99 -8.85 -14.01
CA ALA A 385 8.68 -10.13 -14.22
C ALA A 385 8.03 -10.96 -15.33
N LYS A 386 6.70 -11.00 -15.40
CA LYS A 386 5.94 -11.70 -16.44
C LYS A 386 6.17 -11.09 -17.82
N LYS A 387 6.03 -9.77 -17.95
CA LYS A 387 6.19 -9.03 -19.22
C LYS A 387 7.63 -9.05 -19.75
N SER A 388 8.61 -9.17 -18.86
CA SER A 388 10.04 -9.22 -19.23
C SER A 388 10.61 -10.64 -19.33
N ASP A 389 9.77 -11.67 -19.21
CA ASP A 389 10.18 -13.09 -19.18
C ASP A 389 11.26 -13.42 -18.10
N LYS A 390 11.20 -12.72 -16.96
CA LYS A 390 12.15 -12.87 -15.84
C LYS A 390 11.58 -13.66 -14.66
N ILE A 391 10.44 -14.32 -14.82
CA ILE A 391 9.85 -15.17 -13.77
C ILE A 391 10.82 -16.29 -13.39
N ASN A 392 11.49 -16.92 -14.35
CA ASN A 392 12.46 -17.99 -14.08
C ASN A 392 13.65 -17.48 -13.26
N LEU A 393 14.26 -16.38 -13.72
CA LEU A 393 15.37 -15.72 -13.01
C LEU A 393 15.02 -15.34 -11.56
N TRP A 394 13.81 -14.86 -11.32
CA TRP A 394 13.33 -14.54 -9.97
C TRP A 394 13.13 -15.80 -9.12
N CYS A 395 12.49 -16.81 -9.71
CA CYS A 395 12.21 -18.09 -9.08
C CYS A 395 13.48 -18.77 -8.57
N ASP A 396 14.55 -18.79 -9.37
CA ASP A 396 15.81 -19.46 -9.04
C ASP A 396 16.48 -18.85 -7.80
N ARG A 397 16.24 -17.57 -7.54
CA ARG A 397 16.78 -16.86 -6.37
C ARG A 397 15.89 -16.97 -5.14
N MET A 398 14.57 -16.95 -5.34
CA MET A 398 13.62 -16.81 -4.24
C MET A 398 13.07 -18.13 -3.71
N LYS A 399 12.90 -19.13 -4.58
CA LYS A 399 12.13 -20.32 -4.22
C LYS A 399 12.77 -21.12 -3.09
N ASN A 400 14.08 -21.33 -3.14
CA ASN A 400 14.80 -22.12 -2.14
C ASN A 400 14.83 -21.43 -0.76
N PRO A 401 15.24 -20.14 -0.65
CA PRO A 401 15.16 -19.41 0.62
C PRO A 401 13.75 -19.38 1.21
N LEU A 402 12.74 -19.05 0.41
CA LEU A 402 11.36 -19.00 0.87
C LEU A 402 10.85 -20.36 1.34
N ASN A 403 11.25 -21.44 0.67
CA ASN A 403 10.88 -22.79 1.10
C ASN A 403 11.41 -23.13 2.50
N LYS A 404 12.62 -22.65 2.83
CA LYS A 404 13.21 -22.83 4.17
C LYS A 404 12.50 -22.01 5.24
N ILE A 405 11.94 -20.85 4.87
CA ILE A 405 11.24 -19.95 5.79
C ILE A 405 9.78 -20.35 5.97
N VAL A 406 9.02 -20.42 4.88
CA VAL A 406 7.56 -20.67 4.87
C VAL A 406 7.23 -22.03 5.47
N TRP A 407 8.06 -23.04 5.20
CA TRP A 407 7.81 -24.41 5.62
C TRP A 407 8.74 -24.89 6.73
N ARG A 408 9.39 -23.97 7.45
CA ARG A 408 10.06 -24.33 8.69
C ARG A 408 9.01 -24.83 9.67
N ALA A 409 9.29 -25.94 10.36
CA ALA A 409 8.41 -26.45 11.41
C ALA A 409 8.08 -25.32 12.40
N ILE A 410 6.79 -25.10 12.63
CA ILE A 410 6.25 -24.05 13.51
C ILE A 410 6.24 -24.53 14.95
#